data_AF-A0A6V8NNR5-F1
#
_entry.id   AF-A0A6V8NNR5-F1
#
_cell.length_a   1.000
_cell.length_b   1.000
_cell.length_c   1.000
_cell.angle_alpha   90.00
_cell.angle_beta   90.00
_cell.angle_gamma   90.00
#
_symmetry.space_group_name_H-M   'P 1'
#
loop_
_entity.id
_entity.type
_entity.pdbx_description
1 polymer ?
#
loop_
_entity_poly.entity_id
_entity_poly.type
_entity_poly.pdbx_seq_one_letter_code
_entity_poly.pdbx_strand_id
1 'polypeptide(L)'
;MNILDRILHVPKQIFLGFYGLFLRVRVFDHGKSLGAGPAIFVFNHTTGSDPIVAQIALRRRIFFMADGRHFSTAFGNFFMTRITDSIPVFKEKGARNIPSFKGMLELLRKGQAIGV
;
A
#
# COMPACT_ATOMS: atom_id res chain seq x y z
N MET A 1 -1.32 -13.78 13.60
CA MET A 1 -0.30 -12.80 13.18
C MET A 1 0.95 -13.09 13.98
N ASN A 2 2.04 -13.49 13.33
CA ASN A 2 3.23 -14.00 14.04
C ASN A 2 4.05 -12.85 14.64
N ILE A 3 4.87 -13.13 15.66
CA ILE A 3 5.76 -12.15 16.31
C ILE A 3 6.66 -11.42 15.29
N LEU A 4 7.12 -12.16 14.26
CA LEU A 4 7.90 -11.62 13.16
C LEU A 4 7.12 -10.56 12.36
N ASP A 5 5.82 -10.75 12.12
CA ASP A 5 4.99 -9.76 11.43
C ASP A 5 4.90 -8.47 12.24
N ARG A 6 4.74 -8.58 13.57
CA ARG A 6 4.69 -7.40 14.46
C ARG A 6 5.98 -6.60 14.40
N ILE A 7 7.15 -7.26 14.51
CA ILE A 7 8.45 -6.58 14.47
C ILE A 7 8.67 -5.89 13.12
N LEU A 8 8.29 -6.54 12.02
CA LEU A 8 8.43 -5.99 10.67
C LEU A 8 7.47 -4.82 10.37
N HIS A 9 6.39 -4.67 11.15
CA HIS A 9 5.44 -3.57 11.02
C HIS A 9 5.80 -2.32 11.83
N VAL A 10 6.67 -2.44 12.85
CA VAL A 10 7.11 -1.30 13.68
C VAL A 10 7.80 -0.20 12.83
N PRO A 11 8.77 -0.50 11.95
CA PRO A 11 9.42 0.53 11.12
C PRO A 11 8.43 1.30 10.27
N LYS A 12 7.44 0.61 9.69
CA LYS A 12 6.38 1.23 8.91
C LYS A 12 5.55 2.20 9.76
N GLN A 13 5.11 1.78 10.94
CA GLN A 13 4.29 2.62 11.81
C GLN A 13 5.04 3.88 12.27
N ILE A 14 6.32 3.73 12.63
CA ILE A 14 7.20 4.87 12.98
C ILE A 14 7.32 5.81 11.78
N PHE A 15 7.60 5.27 10.59
CA PHE A 15 7.75 6.07 9.37
C PHE A 15 6.46 6.82 9.00
N LEU A 16 5.31 6.14 8.99
CA LEU A 16 4.02 6.78 8.69
C LEU A 16 3.67 7.84 9.73
N GLY A 17 3.95 7.59 11.01
CA GLY A 17 3.74 8.55 12.09
C GLY A 17 4.60 9.80 11.90
N PHE A 18 5.90 9.62 11.65
CA PHE A 18 6.84 10.72 11.40
C PHE A 18 6.46 11.52 10.15
N TYR A 19 6.18 10.84 9.03
CA TYR A 19 5.79 11.51 7.78
C TYR A 19 4.47 12.26 7.94
N GLY A 20 3.52 11.70 8.70
CA GLY A 20 2.24 12.33 9.02
C GLY A 20 2.35 13.66 9.75
N LEU A 21 3.42 13.90 10.52
CA LEU A 21 3.65 15.19 11.19
C LEU A 21 3.84 16.35 10.21
N PHE A 22 4.28 16.06 8.98
CA PHE A 22 4.50 17.05 7.94
C PHE A 22 3.31 17.19 6.98
N LEU A 23 2.27 16.37 7.14
CA LEU A 23 1.09 16.38 6.27
C LEU A 23 -0.10 17.05 6.96
N ARG A 24 -0.74 17.97 6.23
CA ARG A 24 -2.06 18.50 6.61
C ARG A 24 -3.16 17.78 5.83
N VAL A 25 -3.52 16.58 6.27
CA VAL A 25 -4.58 15.79 5.63
C VAL A 25 -5.95 16.37 5.97
N ARG A 26 -6.79 16.57 4.96
CA ARG A 26 -8.23 16.81 5.11
C ARG A 26 -8.97 15.71 4.37
N VAL A 27 -9.87 15.01 5.07
CA VAL A 27 -10.75 14.01 4.47
C VAL A 27 -12.15 14.58 4.45
N PHE A 28 -12.76 14.59 3.27
CA PHE A 28 -14.11 15.09 3.06
C PHE A 28 -15.08 13.92 2.92
N ASP A 29 -16.33 14.15 3.29
CA ASP A 29 -17.47 13.25 3.09
C ASP A 29 -17.31 11.83 3.72
N HIS A 30 -17.31 11.78 5.05
CA HIS A 30 -17.31 10.55 5.85
C HIS A 30 -18.69 9.87 5.95
N GLY A 31 -19.55 9.99 4.92
CA GLY A 31 -20.93 9.48 4.94
C GLY A 31 -21.06 7.96 5.18
N LYS A 32 -19.99 7.19 4.97
CA LYS A 32 -19.88 5.78 5.36
C LYS A 32 -18.50 5.50 5.96
N SER A 33 -18.46 4.85 7.12
CA SER A 33 -17.23 4.26 7.66
C SER A 33 -16.61 3.36 6.60
N LEU A 34 -15.30 3.53 6.36
CA LEU A 34 -14.58 2.80 5.31
C LEU A 34 -14.45 1.30 5.56
N GLY A 35 -15.01 0.78 6.66
CA GLY A 35 -15.07 -0.64 6.99
C GLY A 35 -13.69 -1.30 7.13
N ALA A 36 -13.63 -2.39 7.91
CA ALA A 36 -12.43 -3.23 7.96
C ALA A 36 -12.42 -4.32 6.86
N GLY A 37 -13.50 -4.45 6.09
CA GLY A 37 -13.68 -5.48 5.05
C GLY A 37 -13.12 -5.06 3.69
N PRO A 38 -13.03 -5.98 2.72
CA PRO A 38 -12.28 -5.77 1.48
C PRO A 38 -12.76 -4.56 0.70
N ALA A 39 -11.81 -3.80 0.14
CA ALA A 39 -12.11 -2.59 -0.61
C ALA A 39 -11.09 -2.34 -1.71
N ILE A 40 -11.55 -1.70 -2.79
CA ILE A 40 -10.69 -1.16 -3.85
C ILE A 40 -10.82 0.35 -3.77
N PHE A 41 -9.71 1.02 -3.47
CA PHE A 41 -9.58 2.47 -3.48
C PHE A 41 -9.00 2.90 -4.81
N VAL A 42 -9.67 3.84 -5.46
CA VAL A 42 -9.21 4.41 -6.73
C VAL A 42 -8.62 5.79 -6.44
N PHE A 43 -7.37 5.99 -6.83
CA PHE A 43 -6.65 7.23 -6.61
C PHE A 43 -6.27 7.87 -7.95
N ASN A 44 -6.28 9.20 -7.99
CA ASN A 44 -5.53 9.91 -9.00
C ASN A 44 -4.03 9.83 -8.64
N HIS A 45 -3.24 9.15 -9.47
CA HIS A 45 -1.80 9.05 -9.22
C HIS A 45 -1.11 10.39 -9.53
N THR A 46 -0.63 11.07 -8.50
CA THR A 46 -0.01 12.41 -8.62
C THR A 46 1.47 12.39 -8.25
N THR A 47 1.86 11.55 -7.28
CA THR A 47 3.22 11.52 -6.75
C THR A 47 3.66 10.11 -6.36
N GLY A 48 4.96 9.91 -6.19
CA GLY A 48 5.49 8.64 -5.65
C GLY A 48 5.10 8.38 -4.19
N SER A 49 4.65 9.39 -3.43
CA SER A 49 4.27 9.25 -2.03
C SER A 49 2.78 8.96 -1.83
N ASP A 50 1.98 8.82 -2.90
CA ASP A 50 0.55 8.51 -2.81
C ASP A 50 0.24 7.31 -1.89
N PRO A 51 1.00 6.18 -1.92
CA PRO A 51 0.77 5.07 -1.00
C PRO A 51 0.95 5.42 0.48
N ILE A 52 1.80 6.38 0.80
CA ILE A 52 2.08 6.84 2.17
C ILE A 52 0.94 7.77 2.62
N VAL A 53 0.64 8.79 1.81
CA VAL A 53 -0.38 9.79 2.10
C VAL A 53 -1.75 9.13 2.26
N ALA A 54 -2.12 8.22 1.36
CA ALA A 54 -3.39 7.51 1.41
C ALA A 54 -3.54 6.67 2.69
N GLN A 55 -2.50 5.94 3.10
CA GLN A 55 -2.56 5.11 4.30
C GLN A 55 -2.63 5.95 5.59
N ILE A 56 -1.95 7.10 5.62
CA ILE A 56 -2.06 8.07 6.73
C ILE A 56 -3.48 8.65 6.77
N ALA A 57 -4.01 9.07 5.62
CA ALA A 57 -5.30 9.73 5.53
C ALA A 57 -6.47 8.79 5.88
N LEU A 58 -6.45 7.57 5.36
CA LEU A 58 -7.53 6.61 5.51
C LEU A 58 -7.37 5.75 6.77
N ARG A 59 -6.22 5.87 7.48
CA ARG A 59 -5.85 5.06 8.65
C ARG A 59 -6.06 3.56 8.42
N ARG A 60 -5.79 3.14 7.20
CA ARG A 60 -6.07 1.79 6.71
C ARG A 60 -4.87 1.29 5.93
N ARG A 61 -4.53 0.02 6.13
CA ARG A 61 -3.51 -0.65 5.33
C ARG A 61 -4.06 -0.92 3.94
N ILE A 62 -3.36 -0.41 2.92
CA ILE A 62 -3.78 -0.49 1.52
C ILE A 62 -2.58 -0.97 0.71
N PHE A 63 -2.79 -1.98 -0.13
CA PHE A 63 -1.75 -2.54 -1.00
C PHE A 63 -1.82 -1.88 -2.37
N PHE A 64 -0.71 -1.30 -2.83
CA PHE A 64 -0.66 -0.51 -4.07
C PHE A 64 0.08 -1.23 -5.18
N MET A 65 -0.27 -0.97 -6.44
CA MET A 65 0.59 -1.34 -7.55
C MET A 65 1.70 -0.30 -7.74
N ALA A 66 2.91 -0.74 -8.01
CA ALA A 66 4.02 0.15 -8.34
C ALA A 66 4.95 -0.46 -9.38
N ASP A 67 5.66 0.40 -10.11
CA ASP A 67 6.59 -0.04 -11.15
C ASP A 67 7.67 -0.98 -10.58
N GLY A 68 7.81 -2.16 -11.19
CA GLY A 68 8.77 -3.19 -10.79
C GLY A 68 10.22 -2.71 -10.74
N ARG A 69 10.58 -1.63 -11.44
CA ARG A 69 11.92 -1.02 -11.38
C ARG A 69 12.30 -0.56 -9.98
N HIS A 70 11.34 -0.14 -9.16
CA HIS A 70 11.59 0.28 -7.77
C HIS A 70 11.95 -0.89 -6.83
N PHE A 71 11.77 -2.13 -7.28
CA PHE A 71 12.07 -3.35 -6.51
C PHE A 71 13.44 -3.96 -6.88
N SER A 72 14.21 -3.30 -7.75
CA SER A 72 15.46 -3.85 -8.29
C SER A 72 16.62 -3.88 -7.29
N THR A 73 16.64 -2.96 -6.32
CA THR A 73 17.66 -2.90 -5.27
C THR A 73 17.14 -3.49 -3.96
N ALA A 74 18.04 -3.97 -3.09
CA ALA A 74 17.64 -4.51 -1.79
C ALA A 74 16.88 -3.47 -0.94
N PHE A 75 17.37 -2.23 -0.91
CA PHE A 75 16.70 -1.13 -0.21
C PHE A 75 15.36 -0.77 -0.85
N GLY A 76 15.30 -0.62 -2.18
CA GLY A 76 14.06 -0.33 -2.89
C GLY A 76 13.01 -1.42 -2.67
N ASN A 77 13.39 -2.68 -2.81
CA ASN A 77 12.51 -3.81 -2.52
C ASN A 77 12.01 -3.80 -1.07
N PHE A 78 12.88 -3.55 -0.09
CA PHE A 78 12.47 -3.42 1.30
C PHE A 78 11.47 -2.28 1.50
N PHE A 79 11.78 -1.10 0.97
CA PHE A 79 10.92 0.08 1.11
C PHE A 79 9.54 -0.17 0.47
N MET A 80 9.52 -0.63 -0.78
CA MET A 80 8.29 -0.88 -1.52
C MET A 80 7.43 -1.97 -0.87
N THR A 81 8.03 -3.08 -0.43
CA THR A 81 7.25 -4.20 0.14
C THR A 81 6.85 -3.99 1.59
N ARG A 82 7.68 -3.31 2.41
CA ARG A 82 7.49 -3.22 3.87
C ARG A 82 6.96 -1.88 4.35
N ILE A 83 7.29 -0.78 3.66
CA ILE A 83 6.86 0.56 4.06
C ILE A 83 5.60 0.96 3.31
N THR A 84 5.57 0.79 1.98
CA THR A 84 4.44 1.24 1.15
C THR A 84 3.40 0.16 0.84
N ASP A 85 3.64 -1.10 1.22
CA ASP A 85 2.79 -2.26 0.88
C ASP A 85 2.53 -2.38 -0.63
N SER A 86 3.56 -2.13 -1.43
CA SER A 86 3.47 -2.15 -2.88
C SER A 86 3.75 -3.51 -3.48
N ILE A 87 3.05 -3.79 -4.58
CA ILE A 87 3.14 -5.00 -5.39
C ILE A 87 3.69 -4.59 -6.77
N PRO A 88 4.74 -5.27 -7.27
CA PRO A 88 5.38 -4.88 -8.52
C PRO A 88 4.47 -5.17 -9.72
N VAL A 89 4.41 -4.22 -10.65
CA VAL A 89 3.80 -4.36 -11.98
C VAL A 89 4.80 -3.96 -13.08
N PHE A 90 4.75 -4.65 -14.20
CA PHE A 90 5.67 -4.54 -15.34
C PHE A 90 4.89 -4.18 -16.60
N LYS A 91 5.12 -2.99 -17.15
CA LYS A 91 4.40 -2.49 -18.34
C LYS A 91 4.68 -3.31 -19.60
N GLU A 92 5.93 -3.73 -19.81
CA GLU A 92 6.39 -4.36 -21.04
C GLU A 92 6.14 -5.88 -21.09
N LYS A 93 5.78 -6.50 -19.96
CA LYS A 93 5.66 -7.97 -19.85
C LYS A 93 4.40 -8.35 -19.07
N GLY A 94 3.24 -8.20 -19.70
CA GLY A 94 1.93 -8.45 -19.08
C GLY A 94 1.81 -9.80 -18.37
N ALA A 95 2.36 -10.88 -18.95
CA ALA A 95 2.36 -12.21 -18.33
C ALA A 95 3.11 -12.26 -16.99
N ARG A 96 4.14 -11.41 -16.77
CA ARG A 96 4.86 -11.33 -15.49
C ARG A 96 4.01 -10.71 -14.38
N ASN A 97 2.89 -10.06 -14.71
CA ASN A 97 1.98 -9.49 -13.71
C ASN A 97 0.94 -10.49 -13.19
N ILE A 98 0.80 -11.66 -13.83
CA ILE A 98 -0.18 -12.68 -13.41
C ILE A 98 -0.04 -13.04 -11.92
N PRO A 99 1.17 -13.30 -11.38
CA PRO A 99 1.34 -13.57 -9.96
C PRO A 99 0.92 -12.39 -9.07
N SER A 100 1.26 -11.16 -9.47
CA SER A 100 0.89 -9.92 -8.76
C SER A 100 -0.63 -9.78 -8.66
N PHE A 101 -1.34 -9.94 -9.78
CA PHE A 101 -2.81 -9.87 -9.80
C PHE A 101 -3.46 -11.00 -9.00
N LYS A 102 -2.94 -12.23 -9.07
CA LYS A 102 -3.42 -13.34 -8.22
C LYS A 102 -3.22 -13.02 -6.73
N GLY A 103 -2.07 -12.46 -6.36
CA GLY A 103 -1.78 -12.02 -4.99
C GLY A 103 -2.75 -10.94 -4.51
N MET A 104 -3.05 -9.96 -5.37
CA MET A 104 -4.05 -8.92 -5.10
C MET A 104 -5.45 -9.50 -4.85
N LEU A 105 -5.92 -10.40 -5.72
CA LEU A 105 -7.21 -11.06 -5.52
C LEU A 105 -7.25 -11.85 -4.21
N GLU A 106 -6.15 -12.48 -3.83
CA GLU A 106 -6.03 -13.19 -2.56
C GLU A 106 -6.04 -12.24 -1.34
N LEU A 107 -5.45 -11.06 -1.45
CA LEU A 107 -5.53 -10.02 -0.43
C LEU A 107 -6.97 -9.55 -0.23
N LEU A 108 -7.72 -9.32 -1.30
CA LEU A 108 -9.16 -8.99 -1.23
C LEU A 108 -9.96 -10.12 -0.57
N ARG A 109 -9.71 -11.39 -0.92
CA ARG A 109 -10.36 -12.54 -0.26
C ARG A 109 -10.09 -12.59 1.24
N LYS A 110 -8.91 -12.12 1.67
CA LYS A 110 -8.51 -11.99 3.09
C LYS A 110 -9.01 -10.69 3.76
N GLY A 111 -9.92 -9.95 3.12
CA GLY A 111 -10.50 -8.72 3.65
C GLY A 111 -9.59 -7.49 3.59
N GLN A 112 -8.45 -7.57 2.90
CA GLN A 112 -7.53 -6.44 2.77
C GLN A 112 -8.02 -5.42 1.73
N ALA A 113 -7.43 -4.23 1.73
CA ALA A 113 -7.70 -3.20 0.74
C ALA A 113 -6.60 -3.07 -0.30
N ILE A 114 -7.00 -2.65 -1.50
CA ILE A 114 -6.10 -2.40 -2.62
C ILE A 114 -6.26 -0.95 -3.08
N GLY A 115 -5.15 -0.33 -3.46
CA GLY A 115 -5.09 0.96 -4.12
C GLY A 115 -4.72 0.78 -5.59
N VAL A 116 -5.52 1.38 -6.47
CA VAL A 116 -5.35 1.43 -7.93
C VAL A 116 -5.27 2.87 -8.41
#